data_AF-A0A2I1HSZ1-F1
#
_entry.id   AF-A0A2I1HSZ1-F1
#
_cell.length_a   1.000
_cell.length_b   1.000
_cell.length_c   1.000
_cell.angle_alpha   90.00
_cell.angle_beta   90.00
_cell.angle_gamma   90.00
#
_symmetry.space_group_name_H-M   'P 1'
#
loop_
_entity.id
_entity.type
_entity.pdbx_description
1 polymer ?
#
loop_
_entity_poly.entity_id
_entity_poly.type
_entity_poly.pdbx_seq_one_letter_code
_entity_poly.pdbx_strand_id
1 'polypeptide(L)'
;MSSMENTNFVHEEDIIYEEDLNAAELNNMNISELEDDIEEIYFITKQMTVKTIIHSLTSIEYPPTSKEGVAIIYHVEGWNNVEEVFTDIQYSMGKPCGQHVSTCSYLGDVTVEKKDRTCQGVKLYEFANPELLEMNHDSINTDSDLQLKINKEMSDDNIENTTFVIYLAAFKTKCRYMQNGVQCTGKPILKCLKRKDNIANYFIGCSEWKFNEKFHRFINIKENVDLNLLRQLLDGLYEGESNEPTNDCFTVLHNSSKKTLCPHPHRAGNIIKQGAITQKTCGVKYFKIIPHDIKSCPYVILVSKGIHSHPPPPPSCVPLTIRSRLQELIHQANDNNVDATPTNIITGNLIKTYFGTDYLSEIHASLNNNDHLRYYVDKIQKEVHPHGQGLLGVVYNYSRNINNFCDYVKRLGKNKSFLYFFNIIISIF
;
A
#
# COMPACT_ATOMS: atom_id res chain seq x y z
N MET A 1 -48.80 56.36 -10.37
CA MET A 1 -47.60 56.90 -11.02
C MET A 1 -46.60 57.28 -9.94
N SER A 2 -45.62 56.42 -9.71
CA SER A 2 -44.36 56.77 -9.04
C SER A 2 -43.35 55.77 -9.57
N SER A 3 -42.51 56.28 -10.48
CA SER A 3 -41.43 55.60 -11.17
C SER A 3 -40.29 55.35 -10.20
N MET A 4 -39.91 54.08 -10.05
CA MET A 4 -38.64 53.70 -9.43
C MET A 4 -37.51 54.13 -10.37
N GLU A 5 -36.77 55.16 -9.96
CA GLU A 5 -35.48 55.54 -10.52
C GLU A 5 -34.46 54.45 -10.18
N ASN A 6 -33.91 53.81 -11.21
CA ASN A 6 -32.81 52.86 -11.09
C ASN A 6 -31.51 53.64 -11.37
N THR A 7 -30.72 53.89 -10.34
CA THR A 7 -29.42 54.57 -10.43
C THR A 7 -28.36 53.59 -10.93
N ASN A 8 -28.01 53.66 -12.22
CA ASN A 8 -26.81 52.98 -12.75
C ASN A 8 -25.57 53.83 -12.43
N PHE A 9 -24.66 53.24 -11.66
CA PHE A 9 -23.45 53.87 -11.08
C PHE A 9 -22.18 53.71 -11.93
N VAL A 10 -22.30 53.34 -13.21
CA VAL A 10 -21.14 53.09 -14.08
C VAL A 10 -21.36 53.82 -15.41
N HIS A 11 -20.34 54.58 -15.83
CA HIS A 11 -20.34 55.26 -17.13
C HIS A 11 -20.28 54.20 -18.25
N GLU A 12 -21.02 54.39 -19.35
CA GLU A 12 -21.06 53.44 -20.48
C GLU A 12 -19.68 53.13 -21.06
N GLU A 13 -18.72 54.04 -20.92
CA GLU A 13 -17.34 53.89 -21.40
C GLU A 13 -16.49 52.93 -20.54
N ASP A 14 -16.95 52.59 -19.32
CA ASP A 14 -16.27 51.69 -18.38
C ASP A 14 -16.89 50.27 -18.36
N ILE A 15 -17.88 50.00 -19.23
CA ILE A 15 -18.53 48.69 -19.34
C ILE A 15 -17.75 47.83 -20.33
N ILE A 16 -17.08 46.79 -19.81
CA ILE A 16 -16.41 45.77 -20.62
C ILE A 16 -17.43 44.69 -20.99
N TYR A 17 -17.65 44.48 -22.29
CA TYR A 17 -18.53 43.43 -22.79
C TYR A 17 -17.76 42.10 -22.89
N GLU A 18 -18.41 40.97 -22.59
CA GLU A 18 -17.80 39.63 -22.70
C GLU A 18 -17.23 39.35 -24.09
N GLU A 19 -17.79 39.95 -25.14
CA GLU A 19 -17.35 39.83 -26.52
C GLU A 19 -15.95 40.45 -26.74
N ASP A 20 -15.61 41.52 -26.02
CA ASP A 20 -14.30 42.19 -26.09
C ASP A 20 -13.21 41.40 -25.33
N LEU A 21 -13.59 40.71 -24.26
CA LEU A 21 -12.71 39.76 -23.53
C LEU A 21 -12.36 38.56 -24.42
N ASN A 22 -13.35 38.00 -25.12
CA ASN A 22 -13.16 36.86 -26.01
C ASN A 22 -12.33 37.22 -27.26
N ALA A 23 -12.46 38.44 -27.79
CA ALA A 23 -11.64 38.92 -28.91
C ALA A 23 -10.16 39.10 -28.54
N ALA A 24 -9.87 39.51 -27.29
CA ALA A 24 -8.50 39.61 -26.77
C ALA A 24 -7.87 38.22 -26.54
N GLU A 25 -8.64 37.24 -26.06
CA GLU A 25 -8.18 35.84 -25.92
C GLU A 25 -7.90 35.18 -27.28
N LEU A 26 -8.73 35.45 -28.30
CA LEU A 26 -8.53 34.91 -29.65
C LEU A 26 -7.31 35.52 -30.36
N ASN A 27 -7.04 36.81 -30.13
CA ASN A 27 -5.83 37.48 -30.66
C ASN A 27 -4.55 37.03 -29.93
N ASN A 28 -4.61 36.68 -28.64
CA ASN A 28 -3.49 36.07 -27.92
C ASN A 28 -3.24 34.62 -28.37
N MET A 29 -4.27 33.85 -28.73
CA MET A 29 -4.11 32.51 -29.33
C MET A 29 -3.45 32.55 -30.72
N ASN A 30 -3.75 33.56 -31.53
CA ASN A 30 -3.20 33.66 -32.89
C ASN A 30 -1.75 34.20 -32.95
N ILE A 31 -1.21 34.76 -31.86
CA ILE A 31 0.20 35.20 -31.80
C ILE A 31 1.13 34.07 -31.30
N SER A 32 0.61 33.02 -30.65
CA SER A 32 1.42 31.90 -30.15
C SER A 32 1.66 30.76 -31.15
N GLU A 33 1.07 30.77 -32.34
CA GLU A 33 1.20 29.67 -33.32
C GLU A 33 2.30 29.88 -34.39
N LEU A 34 3.22 30.84 -34.18
CA LEU A 34 4.31 31.12 -35.13
C LEU A 34 5.68 31.36 -34.46
N GLU A 35 5.91 30.80 -33.27
CA GLU A 35 7.27 30.50 -32.82
C GLU A 35 7.57 29.05 -33.21
N ASP A 36 8.55 28.87 -34.09
CA ASP A 36 9.06 27.57 -34.51
C ASP A 36 9.14 26.60 -33.32
N ASP A 37 8.46 25.44 -33.42
CA ASP A 37 8.61 24.28 -32.53
C ASP A 37 10.07 23.77 -32.56
N ILE A 38 10.99 24.53 -31.98
CA ILE A 38 12.26 24.00 -31.54
C ILE A 38 11.91 23.17 -30.31
N GLU A 39 11.63 21.89 -30.50
CA GLU A 39 11.52 20.95 -29.39
C GLU A 39 12.76 21.11 -28.51
N GLU A 40 12.63 21.75 -27.35
CA GLU A 40 13.77 21.99 -26.46
C GLU A 40 14.26 20.64 -25.93
N ILE A 41 15.45 20.25 -26.39
CA ILE A 41 16.14 19.05 -25.93
C ILE A 41 17.15 19.46 -24.85
N TYR A 42 16.96 18.97 -23.63
CA TYR A 42 17.87 19.23 -22.51
C TYR A 42 18.93 18.15 -22.41
N PHE A 43 20.20 18.53 -22.32
CA PHE A 43 21.32 17.62 -22.09
C PHE A 43 21.55 17.41 -20.59
N ILE A 44 21.10 16.27 -20.06
CA ILE A 44 21.39 15.87 -18.68
C ILE A 44 22.84 15.44 -18.54
N THR A 45 23.34 14.66 -19.50
CA THR A 45 24.76 14.33 -19.67
C THR A 45 25.10 14.43 -21.14
N LYS A 46 26.38 14.40 -21.51
CA LYS A 46 26.82 14.41 -22.92
C LYS A 46 26.18 13.32 -23.79
N GLN A 47 25.73 12.22 -23.20
CA GLN A 47 25.13 11.07 -23.90
C GLN A 47 23.65 10.86 -23.57
N MET A 48 23.05 11.73 -22.77
CA MET A 48 21.66 11.57 -22.33
C MET A 48 20.92 12.88 -22.38
N THR A 49 19.91 12.90 -23.22
CA THR A 49 18.98 14.02 -23.39
C THR A 49 17.61 13.70 -22.82
N VAL A 50 16.79 14.72 -22.56
CA VAL A 50 15.37 14.61 -22.19
C VAL A 50 14.59 15.74 -22.87
N LYS A 51 13.27 15.58 -23.00
CA LYS A 51 12.38 16.64 -23.51
C LYS A 51 11.68 17.43 -22.40
N THR A 52 11.60 16.87 -21.19
CA THR A 52 10.84 17.47 -20.10
C THR A 52 11.68 17.55 -18.84
N ILE A 53 11.69 18.73 -18.23
CA ILE A 53 12.30 18.99 -16.92
C ILE A 53 11.19 19.33 -15.94
N ILE A 54 11.19 18.71 -14.77
CA ILE A 54 10.27 18.98 -13.67
C ILE A 54 11.10 19.33 -12.45
N HIS A 55 10.80 20.43 -11.78
CA HIS A 55 11.41 20.75 -10.49
C HIS A 55 10.46 20.33 -9.37
N SER A 56 10.98 19.64 -8.36
CA SER A 56 10.20 19.22 -7.20
C SER A 56 10.98 19.38 -5.91
N LEU A 57 10.30 19.76 -4.83
CA LEU A 57 10.87 19.81 -3.48
C LEU A 57 10.60 18.54 -2.67
N THR A 58 9.69 17.69 -3.16
CA THR A 58 9.25 16.46 -2.48
C THR A 58 9.39 15.27 -3.42
N SER A 59 9.62 14.09 -2.86
CA SER A 59 9.61 12.83 -3.60
C SER A 59 8.29 12.66 -4.37
N ILE A 60 8.35 12.01 -5.54
CA ILE A 60 7.18 11.67 -6.35
C ILE A 60 7.03 10.15 -6.38
N GLU A 61 5.86 9.67 -5.98
CA GLU A 61 5.57 8.22 -5.88
C GLU A 61 5.53 7.52 -7.23
N TYR A 62 4.94 8.17 -8.22
CA TYR A 62 4.87 7.67 -9.59
C TYR A 62 5.46 8.71 -10.54
N PRO A 63 6.79 8.76 -10.64
CA PRO A 63 7.46 9.73 -11.49
C PRO A 63 6.99 9.55 -12.93
N PRO A 64 6.60 10.65 -13.63
CA PRO A 64 6.23 10.57 -15.03
C PRO A 64 7.40 10.09 -15.89
N THR A 65 7.07 9.49 -17.02
CA THR A 65 7.99 8.94 -18.00
C THR A 65 7.62 9.44 -19.39
N SER A 66 8.49 9.23 -20.37
CA SER A 66 8.17 9.45 -21.79
C SER A 66 9.20 8.71 -22.63
N LYS A 67 8.94 8.53 -23.94
CA LYS A 67 9.91 7.86 -24.83
C LYS A 67 11.23 8.64 -24.89
N GLU A 68 11.15 9.96 -24.94
CA GLU A 68 12.28 10.87 -25.08
C GLU A 68 12.96 11.14 -23.73
N GLY A 69 12.20 11.03 -22.64
CA GLY A 69 12.64 11.08 -21.26
C GLY A 69 12.15 12.30 -20.52
N VAL A 70 11.90 12.10 -19.22
CA VAL A 70 11.55 13.14 -18.25
C VAL A 70 12.63 13.16 -17.18
N ALA A 71 13.13 14.35 -16.82
CA ALA A 71 14.06 14.54 -15.71
C ALA A 71 13.38 15.33 -14.60
N ILE A 72 13.41 14.79 -13.38
CA ILE A 72 12.88 15.43 -12.18
C ILE A 72 14.07 15.87 -11.34
N ILE A 73 14.14 17.16 -11.06
CA ILE A 73 15.23 17.80 -10.34
C ILE A 73 14.75 18.11 -8.94
N TYR A 74 15.43 17.53 -7.95
CA TYR A 74 15.12 17.71 -6.55
C TYR A 74 16.15 18.61 -5.89
N HIS A 75 15.68 19.62 -5.18
CA HIS A 75 16.52 20.41 -4.29
C HIS A 75 16.60 19.72 -2.91
N VAL A 76 17.79 19.28 -2.53
CA VAL A 76 18.03 18.42 -1.35
C VAL A 76 18.93 19.06 -0.29
N GLU A 77 19.02 20.39 -0.29
CA GLU A 77 19.76 21.12 0.74
C GLU A 77 19.21 20.79 2.14
N GLY A 78 20.12 20.49 3.08
CA GLY A 78 19.77 20.14 4.45
C GLY A 78 19.28 18.70 4.66
N TRP A 79 19.18 17.87 3.61
CA TRP A 79 18.83 16.46 3.76
C TRP A 79 19.98 15.65 4.35
N ASN A 80 19.70 14.81 5.35
CA ASN A 80 20.70 13.90 5.94
C ASN A 80 21.14 12.81 4.96
N ASN A 81 20.21 12.31 4.14
CA ASN A 81 20.45 11.29 3.14
C ASN A 81 19.69 11.64 1.85
N VAL A 82 20.42 12.11 0.85
CA VAL A 82 19.84 12.54 -0.44
C VAL A 82 19.18 11.39 -1.22
N GLU A 83 19.51 10.12 -0.93
CA GLU A 83 18.86 8.99 -1.59
C GLU A 83 17.41 8.76 -1.16
N GLU A 84 16.99 9.33 -0.03
CA GLU A 84 15.61 9.23 0.47
C GLU A 84 14.60 9.85 -0.48
N VAL A 85 15.02 10.80 -1.33
CA VAL A 85 14.14 11.39 -2.35
C VAL A 85 13.61 10.35 -3.36
N PHE A 86 14.31 9.23 -3.51
CA PHE A 86 13.92 8.15 -4.41
C PHE A 86 13.20 7.00 -3.71
N THR A 87 13.01 7.04 -2.38
CA THR A 87 12.44 5.89 -1.64
C THR A 87 10.93 5.79 -1.73
N ASP A 88 10.26 6.88 -2.10
CA ASP A 88 8.81 6.93 -2.18
C ASP A 88 8.28 6.37 -3.52
N ILE A 89 9.18 6.12 -4.47
CA ILE A 89 8.81 5.61 -5.80
C ILE A 89 8.21 4.21 -5.69
N GLN A 90 6.98 4.06 -6.18
CA GLN A 90 6.18 2.83 -6.07
C GLN A 90 6.47 1.83 -7.20
N TYR A 91 7.06 2.28 -8.31
CA TYR A 91 7.51 1.38 -9.36
C TYR A 91 8.61 0.44 -8.84
N SER A 92 8.50 -0.84 -9.18
CA SER A 92 9.49 -1.84 -8.77
C SER A 92 10.83 -1.60 -9.47
N MET A 93 11.71 -0.81 -8.87
CA MET A 93 13.06 -0.60 -9.38
C MET A 93 13.95 -1.82 -9.15
N GLY A 94 14.58 -2.31 -10.22
CA GLY A 94 15.53 -3.41 -10.17
C GLY A 94 16.79 -3.09 -9.38
N LYS A 95 17.68 -4.08 -9.24
CA LYS A 95 19.01 -3.84 -8.70
C LYS A 95 19.80 -2.90 -9.63
N PRO A 96 20.80 -2.16 -9.11
CA PRO A 96 21.75 -1.46 -9.96
C PRO A 96 22.30 -2.35 -11.08
N CYS A 97 22.12 -1.92 -12.32
CA CYS A 97 22.74 -2.56 -13.48
C CYS A 97 24.13 -1.97 -13.80
N GLY A 98 24.46 -0.84 -13.18
CA GLY A 98 25.73 -0.13 -13.32
C GLY A 98 25.78 1.08 -12.39
N GLN A 99 26.98 1.43 -11.95
CA GLN A 99 27.29 2.62 -11.17
C GLN A 99 28.57 3.19 -11.78
N HIS A 100 28.46 4.36 -12.38
CA HIS A 100 29.56 4.99 -13.10
C HIS A 100 29.61 6.48 -12.81
N VAL A 101 30.83 7.01 -12.72
CA VAL A 101 31.07 8.44 -12.60
C VAL A 101 30.90 9.07 -13.98
N SER A 102 30.21 10.21 -14.04
CA SER A 102 29.97 10.97 -15.26
C SER A 102 29.99 12.47 -14.94
N THR A 103 29.72 13.31 -15.95
CA THR A 103 29.49 14.75 -15.76
C THR A 103 28.06 15.09 -16.14
N CYS A 104 27.40 15.92 -15.32
CA CYS A 104 26.05 16.39 -15.59
C CYS A 104 26.10 17.77 -16.23
N SER A 105 25.83 17.83 -17.54
CA SER A 105 25.89 19.09 -18.30
C SER A 105 24.79 20.07 -17.88
N TYR A 106 23.62 19.56 -17.50
CA TYR A 106 22.53 20.39 -16.98
C TYR A 106 22.91 21.14 -15.68
N LEU A 107 23.73 20.53 -14.82
CA LEU A 107 24.18 21.12 -13.56
C LEU A 107 25.52 21.87 -13.70
N GLY A 108 25.92 22.26 -14.93
CA GLY A 108 27.17 22.97 -15.17
C GLY A 108 28.40 22.07 -15.22
N ASP A 109 28.27 20.87 -15.82
CA ASP A 109 29.32 19.86 -15.97
C ASP A 109 29.94 19.36 -14.65
N VAL A 110 29.16 19.38 -13.57
CA VAL A 110 29.54 18.84 -12.26
C VAL A 110 29.77 17.32 -12.33
N THR A 111 30.74 16.82 -11.57
CA THR A 111 30.98 15.37 -11.44
C THR A 111 29.86 14.72 -10.66
N VAL A 112 29.23 13.71 -11.26
CA VAL A 112 28.07 13.02 -10.71
C VAL A 112 28.27 11.52 -10.71
N GLU A 113 27.65 10.88 -9.74
CA GLU A 113 27.42 9.45 -9.71
C GLU A 113 26.11 9.12 -10.44
N LYS A 114 26.18 8.27 -11.47
CA LYS A 114 25.02 7.79 -12.21
C LYS A 114 24.70 6.34 -11.83
N LYS A 115 23.48 6.10 -11.37
CA LYS A 115 22.96 4.79 -10.98
C LYS A 115 21.81 4.37 -11.89
N ASP A 116 22.02 3.30 -12.65
CA ASP A 116 21.06 2.81 -13.64
C ASP A 116 20.11 1.79 -13.02
N ARG A 117 18.82 1.88 -13.34
CA ARG A 117 17.75 1.02 -12.85
C ARG A 117 16.76 0.72 -13.97
N THR A 118 16.06 -0.40 -13.88
CA THR A 118 14.95 -0.75 -14.78
C THR A 118 13.72 -1.10 -13.97
N CYS A 119 12.55 -0.68 -14.46
CA CYS A 119 11.29 -1.13 -13.91
C CYS A 119 11.19 -2.66 -14.10
N GLN A 120 10.92 -3.40 -13.03
CA GLN A 120 10.74 -4.85 -13.10
C GLN A 120 9.30 -5.25 -13.42
N GLY A 121 8.44 -4.25 -13.65
CA GLY A 121 7.01 -4.40 -13.88
C GLY A 121 6.24 -4.82 -12.64
N VAL A 122 5.21 -5.63 -12.83
CA VAL A 122 4.26 -6.04 -11.79
C VAL A 122 3.97 -7.53 -11.88
N LYS A 123 3.22 -8.04 -10.91
CA LYS A 123 2.73 -9.41 -10.87
C LYS A 123 1.21 -9.41 -11.00
N LEU A 124 0.68 -10.18 -11.93
CA LEU A 124 -0.74 -10.27 -12.26
C LEU A 124 -1.20 -11.72 -12.22
N TYR A 125 -2.51 -11.94 -12.15
CA TYR A 125 -3.09 -13.26 -12.41
C TYR A 125 -2.88 -13.66 -13.89
N GLU A 126 -2.64 -14.96 -14.14
CA GLU A 126 -2.50 -15.53 -15.50
C GLU A 126 -3.67 -15.19 -16.45
N PHE A 127 -4.89 -15.05 -15.91
CA PHE A 127 -6.07 -14.60 -16.65
C PHE A 127 -6.60 -13.28 -16.07
N ALA A 128 -5.70 -12.34 -15.75
CA ALA A 128 -6.09 -11.01 -15.33
C ALA A 128 -6.96 -10.30 -16.38
N ASN A 129 -7.69 -9.28 -15.94
CA ASN A 129 -8.54 -8.51 -16.82
C ASN A 129 -7.77 -7.96 -18.04
N PRO A 130 -8.33 -8.06 -19.27
CA PRO A 130 -7.67 -7.55 -20.48
C PRO A 130 -7.24 -6.09 -20.37
N GLU A 131 -8.02 -5.24 -19.68
CA GLU A 131 -7.66 -3.83 -19.43
C GLU A 131 -6.29 -3.73 -18.73
N LEU A 132 -5.97 -4.61 -17.79
CA LEU A 132 -4.67 -4.65 -17.12
C LEU A 132 -3.56 -5.21 -18.02
N LEU A 133 -3.87 -6.17 -18.89
CA LEU A 133 -2.89 -6.81 -19.75
C LEU A 133 -2.44 -5.89 -20.88
N GLU A 134 -3.33 -5.01 -21.36
CA GLU A 134 -3.09 -4.12 -22.50
C GLU A 134 -2.72 -2.69 -22.09
N MET A 135 -2.78 -2.37 -20.78
CA MET A 135 -2.50 -1.04 -20.26
C MET A 135 -1.09 -0.56 -20.62
N ASN A 136 -1.02 0.66 -21.15
CA ASN A 136 0.20 1.43 -21.27
C ASN A 136 -0.01 2.81 -20.66
N HIS A 137 1.01 3.35 -20.00
CA HIS A 137 0.95 4.69 -19.42
C HIS A 137 2.34 5.31 -19.25
N ASP A 138 2.35 6.62 -19.13
CA ASP A 138 3.56 7.44 -18.90
C ASP A 138 3.40 8.36 -17.68
N SER A 139 2.18 8.47 -17.17
CA SER A 139 1.78 9.22 -15.99
C SER A 139 0.61 8.48 -15.35
N ILE A 140 0.33 8.78 -14.08
CA ILE A 140 -0.77 8.15 -13.35
C ILE A 140 -1.75 9.22 -12.92
N ASN A 141 -3.02 8.98 -13.26
CA ASN A 141 -4.14 9.63 -12.63
C ASN A 141 -4.70 8.72 -11.53
N THR A 142 -4.51 9.14 -10.27
CA THR A 142 -4.98 8.42 -9.08
C THR A 142 -6.50 8.29 -9.02
N ASP A 143 -7.23 9.18 -9.69
CA ASP A 143 -8.69 9.23 -9.67
C ASP A 143 -9.33 8.47 -10.85
N SER A 144 -8.52 7.75 -11.64
CA SER A 144 -9.06 6.95 -12.74
C SER A 144 -9.87 5.75 -12.23
N ASP A 145 -10.97 5.44 -12.93
CA ASP A 145 -11.85 4.30 -12.61
C ASP A 145 -11.07 2.98 -12.45
N LEU A 146 -10.03 2.78 -13.25
CA LEU A 146 -9.18 1.59 -13.18
C LEU A 146 -8.37 1.53 -11.88
N GLN A 147 -7.82 2.65 -11.41
CA GLN A 147 -7.15 2.71 -10.10
C GLN A 147 -8.14 2.42 -8.97
N LEU A 148 -9.35 2.94 -9.05
CA LEU A 148 -10.40 2.66 -8.08
C LEU A 148 -10.77 1.16 -8.08
N LYS A 149 -10.89 0.51 -9.23
CA LYS A 149 -11.13 -0.94 -9.34
C LYS A 149 -10.01 -1.77 -8.71
N ILE A 150 -8.74 -1.45 -9.02
CA ILE A 150 -7.56 -2.13 -8.46
C ILE A 150 -7.55 -1.98 -6.93
N ASN A 151 -7.84 -0.78 -6.41
CA ASN A 151 -7.89 -0.51 -4.97
C ASN A 151 -9.09 -1.19 -4.30
N LYS A 152 -10.24 -1.29 -5.00
CA LYS A 152 -11.47 -1.89 -4.47
C LYS A 152 -11.40 -3.41 -4.38
N GLU A 153 -10.78 -4.08 -5.35
CA GLU A 153 -10.64 -5.54 -5.32
C GLU A 153 -9.82 -6.01 -4.11
N MET A 154 -8.93 -5.17 -3.60
CA MET A 154 -8.21 -5.39 -2.33
C MET A 154 -9.13 -5.35 -1.08
N SER A 155 -10.39 -4.93 -1.21
CA SER A 155 -11.33 -4.68 -0.11
C SER A 155 -12.69 -5.40 -0.20
N ASP A 156 -13.10 -5.91 -1.36
CA ASP A 156 -14.45 -6.45 -1.55
C ASP A 156 -14.57 -7.93 -1.10
N ASP A 157 -15.06 -8.13 0.13
CA ASP A 157 -15.62 -9.39 0.60
C ASP A 157 -17.08 -9.51 0.12
N ASN A 158 -17.34 -10.20 -1.00
CA ASN A 158 -18.69 -10.61 -1.36
C ASN A 158 -18.99 -12.04 -0.86
N ILE A 159 -20.28 -12.36 -0.62
CA ILE A 159 -20.73 -13.64 -0.03
C ILE A 159 -20.23 -14.84 -0.85
N GLU A 160 -20.19 -14.69 -2.17
CA GLU A 160 -19.77 -15.73 -3.09
C GLU A 160 -18.26 -16.02 -2.99
N ASN A 161 -17.42 -14.99 -3.05
CA ASN A 161 -15.97 -15.10 -2.88
C ASN A 161 -15.63 -15.67 -1.50
N THR A 162 -16.35 -15.23 -0.46
CA THR A 162 -16.21 -15.79 0.89
C THR A 162 -16.50 -17.29 0.90
N THR A 163 -17.53 -17.72 0.16
CA THR A 163 -17.90 -19.13 -0.01
C THR A 163 -16.81 -19.92 -0.72
N PHE A 164 -16.28 -19.40 -1.83
CA PHE A 164 -15.17 -20.00 -2.57
C PHE A 164 -13.90 -20.12 -1.73
N VAL A 165 -13.55 -19.10 -0.94
CA VAL A 165 -12.39 -19.12 -0.03
C VAL A 165 -12.53 -20.24 1.00
N ILE A 166 -13.71 -20.39 1.61
CA ILE A 166 -13.99 -21.45 2.59
C ILE A 166 -13.93 -22.83 1.94
N TYR A 167 -14.51 -22.99 0.74
CA TYR A 167 -14.43 -24.23 -0.04
C TYR A 167 -12.98 -24.64 -0.31
N LEU A 168 -12.15 -23.73 -0.82
CA LEU A 168 -10.74 -23.99 -1.10
C LEU A 168 -9.96 -24.32 0.19
N ALA A 169 -10.23 -23.61 1.29
CA ALA A 169 -9.63 -23.89 2.58
C ALA A 169 -9.99 -25.30 3.10
N ALA A 170 -11.23 -25.74 2.89
CA ALA A 170 -11.70 -27.06 3.31
C ALA A 170 -10.96 -28.21 2.60
N PHE A 171 -10.70 -28.07 1.30
CA PHE A 171 -9.94 -29.06 0.52
C PHE A 171 -8.43 -29.04 0.84
N LYS A 172 -7.85 -27.86 1.10
CA LYS A 172 -6.45 -27.74 1.53
C LYS A 172 -6.21 -28.30 2.94
N THR A 173 -7.21 -28.18 3.81
CA THR A 173 -7.10 -28.65 5.20
C THR A 173 -7.25 -30.16 5.27
N LYS A 174 -6.14 -30.89 5.43
CA LYS A 174 -6.17 -32.35 5.61
C LYS A 174 -6.92 -32.76 6.89
N CYS A 175 -7.58 -33.91 6.86
CA CYS A 175 -8.17 -34.49 8.07
C CYS A 175 -7.06 -34.90 9.04
N ARG A 176 -7.18 -34.53 10.32
CA ARG A 176 -6.16 -34.82 11.35
C ARG A 176 -6.35 -36.18 12.03
N TYR A 177 -7.45 -36.88 11.74
CA TYR A 177 -7.70 -38.20 12.30
C TYR A 177 -6.69 -39.22 11.75
N MET A 178 -6.20 -40.06 12.65
CA MET A 178 -5.24 -41.13 12.38
C MET A 178 -5.80 -42.45 12.89
N GLN A 179 -5.81 -43.47 12.05
CA GLN A 179 -6.17 -44.84 12.43
C GLN A 179 -4.98 -45.76 12.14
N ASN A 180 -4.41 -46.38 13.19
CA ASN A 180 -3.22 -47.25 13.07
C ASN A 180 -2.05 -46.63 12.29
N GLY A 181 -1.82 -45.32 12.49
CA GLY A 181 -0.78 -44.57 11.78
C GLY A 181 -1.13 -44.13 10.36
N VAL A 182 -2.33 -44.48 9.85
CA VAL A 182 -2.82 -44.04 8.54
C VAL A 182 -3.69 -42.80 8.69
N GLN A 183 -3.39 -41.76 7.92
CA GLN A 183 -4.19 -40.53 7.92
C GLN A 183 -5.53 -40.73 7.20
N CYS A 184 -6.60 -40.21 7.81
CA CYS A 184 -7.92 -40.22 7.23
C CYS A 184 -7.96 -39.51 5.86
N THR A 185 -8.52 -40.18 4.85
CA THR A 185 -8.67 -39.68 3.48
C THR A 185 -10.03 -39.05 3.21
N GLY A 186 -10.86 -38.89 4.24
CA GLY A 186 -12.24 -38.42 4.07
C GLY A 186 -12.34 -37.01 3.52
N LYS A 187 -13.29 -36.86 2.59
CA LYS A 187 -13.55 -35.60 1.88
C LYS A 187 -14.29 -34.61 2.77
N PRO A 188 -14.13 -33.29 2.53
CA PRO A 188 -14.93 -32.29 3.22
C PRO A 188 -16.38 -32.39 2.75
N ILE A 189 -17.33 -32.44 3.69
CA ILE A 189 -18.76 -32.45 3.40
C ILE A 189 -19.51 -31.52 4.35
N LEU A 190 -20.62 -30.94 3.89
CA LEU A 190 -21.45 -30.08 4.71
C LEU A 190 -22.28 -30.91 5.70
N LYS A 191 -22.11 -30.68 7.01
CA LYS A 191 -22.87 -31.33 8.08
C LYS A 191 -23.68 -30.30 8.87
N CYS A 192 -24.72 -30.77 9.54
CA CYS A 192 -25.61 -29.97 10.37
C CYS A 192 -25.66 -30.54 11.79
N LEU A 193 -25.48 -29.70 12.79
CA LEU A 193 -25.68 -30.01 14.21
C LEU A 193 -26.97 -29.32 14.68
N LYS A 194 -28.01 -30.11 14.97
CA LYS A 194 -29.24 -29.61 15.60
C LYS A 194 -29.11 -29.67 17.11
N ARG A 195 -29.19 -28.53 17.78
CA ARG A 195 -29.29 -28.45 19.25
C ARG A 195 -30.78 -28.46 19.67
N LYS A 196 -31.03 -28.68 20.97
CA LYS A 196 -32.39 -28.76 21.55
C LYS A 196 -33.27 -27.53 21.24
N ASP A 197 -32.63 -26.39 20.96
CA ASP A 197 -33.30 -25.11 20.66
C ASP A 197 -33.71 -24.97 19.18
N ASN A 198 -33.71 -26.06 18.39
CA ASN A 198 -34.00 -26.10 16.95
C ASN A 198 -33.11 -25.25 16.02
N ILE A 199 -32.10 -24.56 16.57
CA ILE A 199 -31.10 -23.85 15.76
C ILE A 199 -30.17 -24.87 15.09
N ALA A 200 -30.18 -24.89 13.76
CA ALA A 200 -29.33 -25.72 12.92
C ALA A 200 -27.99 -25.01 12.69
N ASN A 201 -26.90 -25.56 13.24
CA ASN A 201 -25.55 -25.06 13.00
C ASN A 201 -24.86 -25.89 11.93
N TYR A 202 -24.50 -25.26 10.81
CA TYR A 202 -23.78 -25.92 9.72
C TYR A 202 -22.27 -25.82 9.92
N PHE A 203 -21.56 -26.89 9.54
CA PHE A 203 -20.11 -26.95 9.59
C PHE A 203 -19.58 -27.87 8.49
N ILE A 204 -18.31 -27.71 8.12
CA ILE A 204 -17.66 -28.64 7.18
C ILE A 204 -17.01 -29.77 7.98
N GLY A 205 -17.53 -30.97 7.80
CA GLY A 205 -17.09 -32.19 8.46
C GLY A 205 -16.28 -33.11 7.54
N CYS A 206 -15.90 -34.27 8.07
CA CYS A 206 -15.28 -35.36 7.31
C CYS A 206 -16.33 -36.39 6.88
N SER A 207 -16.25 -36.86 5.62
CA SER A 207 -17.11 -37.94 5.08
C SER A 207 -16.99 -39.24 5.87
N GLU A 208 -15.76 -39.60 6.26
CA GLU A 208 -15.45 -40.86 6.94
C GLU A 208 -15.63 -40.82 8.46
N TRP A 209 -16.13 -39.72 9.02
CA TRP A 209 -16.32 -39.63 10.46
C TRP A 209 -17.39 -40.60 10.95
N LYS A 210 -17.06 -41.37 11.99
CA LYS A 210 -17.99 -42.27 12.70
C LYS A 210 -18.21 -41.82 14.14
N PHE A 211 -19.31 -42.29 14.71
CA PHE A 211 -19.64 -42.04 16.12
C PHE A 211 -18.49 -42.49 17.03
N ASN A 212 -18.17 -41.68 18.04
CA ASN A 212 -17.03 -41.81 18.96
C ASN A 212 -15.62 -41.54 18.38
N GLU A 213 -15.46 -41.26 17.10
CA GLU A 213 -14.16 -40.84 16.55
C GLU A 213 -13.93 -39.34 16.82
N LYS A 214 -12.75 -39.00 17.35
CA LYS A 214 -12.32 -37.64 17.65
C LYS A 214 -11.29 -37.16 16.62
N PHE A 215 -11.05 -35.85 16.54
CA PHE A 215 -10.01 -35.24 15.69
C PHE A 215 -10.20 -35.34 14.17
N HIS A 216 -11.38 -35.74 13.70
CA HIS A 216 -11.74 -35.54 12.30
C HIS A 216 -11.83 -34.05 11.95
N ARG A 217 -11.83 -33.76 10.65
CA ARG A 217 -12.05 -32.41 10.12
C ARG A 217 -13.31 -31.79 10.71
N PHE A 218 -13.15 -30.61 11.29
CA PHE A 218 -14.23 -29.74 11.73
C PHE A 218 -13.81 -28.31 11.39
N ILE A 219 -14.51 -27.69 10.44
CA ILE A 219 -14.28 -26.29 10.05
C ILE A 219 -15.58 -25.55 10.31
N ASN A 220 -15.51 -24.54 11.17
CA ASN A 220 -16.64 -23.67 11.45
C ASN A 220 -16.91 -22.77 10.24
N ILE A 221 -18.18 -22.61 9.88
CA ILE A 221 -18.61 -21.73 8.80
C ILE A 221 -18.87 -20.36 9.42
N LYS A 222 -18.21 -19.33 8.90
CA LYS A 222 -18.42 -17.95 9.34
C LYS A 222 -19.73 -17.39 8.78
N GLU A 223 -20.12 -16.21 9.24
CA GLU A 223 -21.19 -15.43 8.61
C GLU A 223 -20.82 -15.07 7.16
N ASN A 224 -21.81 -14.67 6.35
CA ASN A 224 -21.64 -14.28 4.93
C ASN A 224 -21.17 -15.39 4.00
N VAL A 225 -21.69 -16.60 4.20
CA VAL A 225 -21.43 -17.78 3.35
C VAL A 225 -22.73 -18.29 2.78
N ASP A 226 -22.77 -18.48 1.46
CA ASP A 226 -23.87 -19.15 0.80
C ASP A 226 -23.75 -20.68 1.03
N LEU A 227 -24.62 -21.20 1.89
CA LEU A 227 -24.63 -22.62 2.23
C LEU A 227 -25.07 -23.53 1.07
N ASN A 228 -25.89 -23.03 0.14
CA ASN A 228 -26.34 -23.78 -1.01
C ASN A 228 -25.20 -23.91 -2.02
N LEU A 229 -24.53 -22.80 -2.33
CA LEU A 229 -23.35 -22.79 -3.18
C LEU A 229 -22.23 -23.65 -2.58
N LEU A 230 -21.96 -23.50 -1.27
CA LEU A 230 -20.97 -24.32 -0.58
C LEU A 230 -21.28 -25.82 -0.70
N ARG A 231 -22.55 -26.19 -0.55
CA ARG A 231 -23.00 -27.58 -0.73
C ARG A 231 -22.72 -28.07 -2.15
N GLN A 232 -23.15 -27.32 -3.17
CA GLN A 232 -22.92 -27.68 -4.57
C GLN A 232 -21.43 -27.90 -4.85
N LEU A 233 -20.57 -27.00 -4.36
CA LEU A 233 -19.13 -27.11 -4.51
C LEU A 233 -18.55 -28.36 -3.82
N LEU A 234 -18.94 -28.63 -2.56
CA LEU A 234 -18.46 -29.79 -1.79
C LEU A 234 -18.94 -31.13 -2.38
N ASP A 235 -20.17 -31.15 -2.91
CA ASP A 235 -20.78 -32.34 -3.50
C ASP A 235 -20.35 -32.56 -4.97
N GLY A 236 -19.62 -31.61 -5.57
CA GLY A 236 -19.15 -31.68 -6.97
C GLY A 236 -20.25 -31.42 -8.00
N LEU A 237 -21.29 -30.68 -7.61
CA LEU A 237 -22.46 -30.32 -8.41
C LEU A 237 -22.42 -28.86 -8.89
N TYR A 238 -21.30 -28.16 -8.69
CA TYR A 238 -21.14 -26.79 -9.16
C TYR A 238 -20.99 -26.76 -10.68
N GLU A 239 -21.83 -25.97 -11.34
CA GLU A 239 -21.79 -25.70 -12.77
C GLU A 239 -21.40 -24.23 -12.96
N GLY A 240 -20.27 -24.00 -13.65
CA GLY A 240 -19.82 -22.67 -14.01
C GLY A 240 -20.60 -22.12 -15.20
N GLU A 241 -20.58 -20.80 -15.36
CA GLU A 241 -21.28 -20.11 -16.46
C GLU A 241 -20.63 -20.38 -17.83
N SER A 242 -19.33 -20.65 -17.85
CA SER A 242 -18.57 -20.94 -19.08
C SER A 242 -17.45 -21.93 -18.80
N ASN A 243 -16.92 -22.57 -19.86
CA ASN A 243 -15.76 -23.46 -19.78
C ASN A 243 -14.42 -22.71 -19.70
N GLU A 244 -14.41 -21.40 -19.99
CA GLU A 244 -13.19 -20.59 -19.99
C GLU A 244 -12.94 -19.99 -18.59
N PRO A 245 -11.67 -19.73 -18.22
CA PRO A 245 -11.36 -18.98 -17.01
C PRO A 245 -11.95 -17.57 -17.07
N THR A 246 -12.58 -17.13 -15.98
CA THR A 246 -13.04 -15.74 -15.89
C THR A 246 -11.85 -14.79 -15.85
N ASN A 247 -11.92 -13.74 -16.67
CA ASN A 247 -10.90 -12.70 -16.82
C ASN A 247 -11.36 -11.36 -16.25
N ASP A 248 -12.02 -11.39 -15.09
CA ASP A 248 -12.52 -10.21 -14.37
C ASP A 248 -11.63 -9.79 -13.19
N CYS A 249 -10.50 -10.47 -13.01
CA CYS A 249 -9.57 -10.23 -11.92
C CYS A 249 -8.74 -8.96 -12.15
N PHE A 250 -8.84 -8.01 -11.23
CA PHE A 250 -8.09 -6.76 -11.22
C PHE A 250 -6.83 -6.80 -10.33
N THR A 251 -6.38 -8.01 -9.94
CA THR A 251 -5.39 -8.13 -8.88
C THR A 251 -4.01 -7.78 -9.43
N VAL A 252 -3.50 -6.64 -8.97
CA VAL A 252 -2.13 -6.19 -9.24
C VAL A 252 -1.30 -6.33 -7.98
N LEU A 253 -0.17 -7.03 -8.10
CA LEU A 253 0.80 -7.16 -7.02
C LEU A 253 2.10 -6.47 -7.41
N HIS A 254 2.70 -5.77 -6.46
CA HIS A 254 4.06 -5.27 -6.62
C HIS A 254 5.02 -6.44 -6.89
N ASN A 255 6.02 -6.26 -7.76
CA ASN A 255 6.88 -7.36 -8.20
C ASN A 255 7.73 -7.99 -7.08
N SER A 256 8.02 -7.23 -6.01
CA SER A 256 8.68 -7.75 -4.80
C SER A 256 7.82 -8.74 -3.99
N SER A 257 6.52 -8.82 -4.27
CA SER A 257 5.61 -9.75 -3.61
C SER A 257 6.09 -11.19 -3.77
N LYS A 258 6.06 -11.95 -2.67
CA LYS A 258 6.40 -13.38 -2.65
C LYS A 258 5.22 -14.28 -3.01
N LYS A 259 4.03 -13.71 -3.25
CA LYS A 259 2.83 -14.49 -3.61
C LYS A 259 3.00 -15.09 -5.00
N THR A 260 2.78 -16.39 -5.10
CA THR A 260 2.78 -17.16 -6.37
C THR A 260 1.37 -17.55 -6.81
N LEU A 261 0.39 -17.38 -5.92
CA LEU A 261 -1.02 -17.66 -6.14
C LEU A 261 -1.83 -16.38 -5.88
N CYS A 262 -2.90 -16.20 -6.65
CA CYS A 262 -3.82 -15.10 -6.46
C CYS A 262 -4.50 -15.25 -5.09
N PRO A 263 -4.61 -14.15 -4.31
CA PRO A 263 -5.39 -14.16 -3.07
C PRO A 263 -6.85 -14.52 -3.30
N HIS A 264 -7.39 -14.12 -4.46
CA HIS A 264 -8.79 -14.33 -4.80
C HIS A 264 -9.01 -15.69 -5.48
N PRO A 265 -10.14 -16.35 -5.18
CA PRO A 265 -10.55 -17.54 -5.90
C PRO A 265 -10.98 -17.17 -7.33
N HIS A 266 -10.69 -18.05 -8.29
CA HIS A 266 -11.08 -17.88 -9.69
C HIS A 266 -11.87 -19.08 -10.19
N ARG A 267 -12.87 -18.80 -11.03
CA ARG A 267 -13.59 -19.81 -11.80
C ARG A 267 -12.78 -20.19 -13.03
N ALA A 268 -12.74 -21.48 -13.32
CA ALA A 268 -12.21 -22.03 -14.55
C ALA A 268 -13.08 -23.24 -14.93
N GLY A 269 -14.09 -23.00 -15.76
CA GLY A 269 -15.12 -24.01 -15.97
C GLY A 269 -15.92 -24.28 -14.69
N ASN A 270 -16.12 -25.57 -14.42
CA ASN A 270 -16.80 -26.07 -13.22
C ASN A 270 -15.88 -26.19 -12.00
N ILE A 271 -14.69 -25.57 -12.04
CA ILE A 271 -13.69 -25.68 -10.97
C ILE A 271 -13.39 -24.30 -10.40
N ILE A 272 -13.42 -24.23 -9.08
CA ILE A 272 -12.89 -23.09 -8.33
C ILE A 272 -11.44 -23.39 -7.94
N LYS A 273 -10.51 -22.52 -8.34
CA LYS A 273 -9.07 -22.66 -8.03
C LYS A 273 -8.48 -21.35 -7.50
N GLN A 274 -7.29 -21.44 -6.93
CA GLN A 274 -6.42 -20.25 -6.83
C GLN A 274 -5.60 -20.14 -8.10
N GLY A 275 -5.64 -18.96 -8.69
CA GLY A 275 -4.95 -18.65 -9.93
C GLY A 275 -3.44 -18.53 -9.75
N ALA A 276 -2.66 -18.83 -10.80
CA ALA A 276 -1.22 -18.57 -10.78
C ALA A 276 -0.93 -17.08 -10.96
N ILE A 277 0.02 -16.54 -10.19
CA ILE A 277 0.53 -15.18 -10.39
C ILE A 277 1.76 -15.23 -11.27
N THR A 278 1.73 -14.47 -12.36
CA THR A 278 2.81 -14.35 -13.34
C THR A 278 3.38 -12.94 -13.33
N GLN A 279 4.67 -12.82 -13.67
CA GLN A 279 5.32 -11.52 -13.79
C GLN A 279 5.04 -10.93 -15.17
N LYS A 280 4.60 -9.67 -15.20
CA LYS A 280 4.55 -8.84 -16.40
C LYS A 280 5.71 -7.85 -16.35
N THR A 281 6.69 -8.05 -17.22
CA THR A 281 7.93 -7.25 -17.26
C THR A 281 7.71 -5.85 -17.84
N CYS A 282 8.64 -4.93 -17.58
CA CYS A 282 8.60 -3.56 -18.09
C CYS A 282 9.94 -3.16 -18.74
N GLY A 283 9.87 -2.30 -19.76
CA GLY A 283 11.05 -1.77 -20.46
C GLY A 283 11.55 -0.41 -19.95
N VAL A 284 10.81 0.25 -19.05
CA VAL A 284 11.14 1.60 -18.56
C VAL A 284 12.46 1.59 -17.79
N LYS A 285 13.30 2.59 -18.06
CA LYS A 285 14.60 2.80 -17.43
C LYS A 285 14.58 4.04 -16.55
N TYR A 286 15.26 3.95 -15.41
CA TYR A 286 15.50 5.08 -14.52
C TYR A 286 16.99 5.31 -14.34
N PHE A 287 17.38 6.57 -14.23
CA PHE A 287 18.75 6.99 -13.97
C PHE A 287 18.73 7.94 -12.79
N LYS A 288 19.36 7.57 -11.69
CA LYS A 288 19.57 8.47 -10.55
C LYS A 288 20.92 9.15 -10.75
N ILE A 289 20.93 10.47 -10.71
CA ILE A 289 22.13 11.29 -10.87
C ILE A 289 22.33 12.08 -9.59
N ILE A 290 23.47 11.84 -8.95
CA ILE A 290 23.78 12.38 -7.62
C ILE A 290 25.15 13.06 -7.71
N PRO A 291 25.25 14.39 -7.52
CA PRO A 291 26.54 15.07 -7.45
C PRO A 291 27.44 14.49 -6.36
N HIS A 292 28.75 14.39 -6.64
CA HIS A 292 29.73 13.99 -5.63
C HIS A 292 29.84 15.01 -4.49
N ASP A 293 29.77 16.30 -4.83
CA ASP A 293 29.76 17.39 -3.86
C ASP A 293 28.36 17.99 -3.74
N ILE A 294 27.53 17.34 -2.92
CA ILE A 294 26.17 17.79 -2.62
C ILE A 294 26.14 19.17 -1.93
N LYS A 295 27.21 19.55 -1.19
CA LYS A 295 27.23 20.84 -0.50
C LYS A 295 27.33 22.00 -1.48
N SER A 296 28.16 21.85 -2.50
CA SER A 296 28.32 22.85 -3.56
C SER A 296 27.21 22.76 -4.61
N CYS A 297 26.60 21.57 -4.80
CA CYS A 297 25.51 21.34 -5.74
C CYS A 297 24.40 20.50 -5.08
N PRO A 298 23.44 21.14 -4.39
CA PRO A 298 22.38 20.45 -3.64
C PRO A 298 21.21 19.99 -4.53
N TYR A 299 21.50 19.53 -5.75
CA TYR A 299 20.50 19.09 -6.72
C TYR A 299 20.75 17.65 -7.17
N VAL A 300 19.74 16.79 -7.01
CA VAL A 300 19.77 15.40 -7.50
C VAL A 300 18.70 15.21 -8.57
N ILE A 301 18.98 14.37 -9.56
CA ILE A 301 18.09 14.20 -10.72
C ILE A 301 17.64 12.74 -10.84
N LEU A 302 16.33 12.53 -11.03
CA LEU A 302 15.77 11.28 -11.53
C LEU A 302 15.42 11.44 -13.00
N VAL A 303 16.01 10.64 -13.87
CA VAL A 303 15.59 10.57 -15.28
C VAL A 303 14.82 9.29 -15.52
N SER A 304 13.64 9.39 -16.12
CA SER A 304 12.76 8.27 -16.47
C SER A 304 12.59 8.20 -17.99
N LYS A 305 12.82 7.04 -18.61
CA LYS A 305 12.69 6.83 -20.07
C LYS A 305 11.91 5.58 -20.42
N GLY A 306 11.01 5.72 -21.39
CA GLY A 306 10.11 4.68 -21.89
C GLY A 306 8.66 4.92 -21.51
N ILE A 307 7.80 4.01 -21.95
CA ILE A 307 6.38 3.96 -21.61
C ILE A 307 6.15 2.67 -20.81
N HIS A 308 5.45 2.76 -19.69
CA HIS A 308 5.05 1.58 -18.93
C HIS A 308 4.06 0.78 -19.75
N SER A 309 4.23 -0.54 -19.74
CA SER A 309 3.38 -1.49 -20.46
C SER A 309 2.66 -2.42 -19.50
N HIS A 310 2.31 -1.93 -18.31
CA HIS A 310 1.70 -2.66 -17.22
C HIS A 310 0.90 -1.68 -16.36
N PRO A 311 -0.12 -2.12 -15.60
CA PRO A 311 -0.82 -1.24 -14.68
C PRO A 311 0.13 -0.80 -13.57
N PRO A 312 -0.07 0.40 -13.00
CA PRO A 312 0.79 0.81 -11.92
C PRO A 312 0.65 -0.12 -10.72
N PRO A 313 1.76 -0.48 -10.07
CA PRO A 313 1.71 -1.31 -8.88
C PRO A 313 0.89 -0.62 -7.79
N PRO A 314 0.18 -1.34 -6.91
CA PRO A 314 -0.44 -0.71 -5.75
C PRO A 314 0.63 -0.10 -4.84
N PRO A 315 0.33 1.04 -4.17
CA PRO A 315 1.27 1.66 -3.25
C PRO A 315 1.68 0.69 -2.14
N SER A 316 2.96 0.38 -2.08
CA SER A 316 3.54 -0.55 -1.10
C SER A 316 4.47 0.15 -0.12
N CYS A 317 4.99 1.32 -0.48
CA CYS A 317 5.77 2.18 0.39
C CYS A 317 4.87 3.26 0.99
N VAL A 318 5.15 3.68 2.22
CA VAL A 318 4.53 4.86 2.84
C VAL A 318 5.47 6.03 2.56
N PRO A 319 5.01 7.12 1.91
CA PRO A 319 5.87 8.27 1.60
C PRO A 319 6.56 8.82 2.84
N LEU A 320 7.79 9.32 2.66
CA LEU A 320 8.64 9.80 3.75
C LEU A 320 7.94 10.82 4.64
N THR A 321 7.23 11.77 4.06
CA THR A 321 6.51 12.84 4.77
C THR A 321 5.42 12.28 5.69
N ILE A 322 4.63 11.32 5.20
CA ILE A 322 3.60 10.63 5.97
C ILE A 322 4.24 9.75 7.04
N ARG A 323 5.30 9.02 6.67
CA ARG A 323 6.05 8.16 7.59
C ARG A 323 6.60 8.96 8.77
N SER A 324 7.26 10.08 8.53
CA SER A 324 7.82 10.92 9.59
C SER A 324 6.73 11.44 10.54
N ARG A 325 5.62 11.95 10.00
CA ARG A 325 4.47 12.40 10.83
C ARG A 325 3.85 11.25 11.63
N LEU A 326 3.76 10.06 11.03
CA LEU A 326 3.25 8.88 11.73
C LEU A 326 4.18 8.47 12.88
N GLN A 327 5.50 8.55 12.67
CA GLN A 327 6.48 8.28 13.72
C GLN A 327 6.38 9.31 14.85
N GLU A 328 6.24 10.60 14.54
CA GLU A 328 6.01 11.66 15.53
C GLU A 328 4.75 11.41 16.36
N LEU A 329 3.64 11.03 15.72
CA LEU A 329 2.40 10.64 16.40
C LEU A 329 2.66 9.50 17.39
N ILE A 330 3.37 8.45 16.97
CA ILE A 330 3.67 7.29 17.81
C ILE A 330 4.57 7.68 19.00
N HIS A 331 5.55 8.57 18.80
CA HIS A 331 6.36 9.10 19.90
C HIS A 331 5.52 9.85 20.93
N GLN A 332 4.65 10.75 20.48
CA GLN A 332 3.80 11.52 21.40
C GLN A 332 2.75 10.65 22.12
N ALA A 333 2.27 9.58 21.48
CA ALA A 333 1.41 8.61 22.12
C ALA A 333 2.14 7.92 23.31
N ASN A 334 3.39 7.53 23.12
CA ASN A 334 4.22 6.91 24.16
C ASN A 334 4.52 7.87 25.32
N ASP A 335 4.82 9.13 25.03
CA ASP A 335 5.16 10.13 26.06
C ASP A 335 3.98 10.42 27.01
N ASN A 336 2.74 10.29 26.52
CA ASN A 336 1.52 10.50 27.30
C ASN A 336 1.14 9.33 28.25
N ASN A 337 2.03 8.34 28.45
CA ASN A 337 1.82 7.13 29.29
C ASN A 337 0.60 6.27 28.89
N VAL A 338 0.16 6.36 27.63
CA VAL A 338 -0.72 5.36 27.02
C VAL A 338 0.19 4.42 26.27
N ASP A 339 0.19 3.12 26.58
CA ASP A 339 0.95 2.15 25.78
C ASP A 339 0.54 2.31 24.31
N ALA A 340 1.46 2.84 23.48
CA ALA A 340 1.18 3.09 22.09
C ALA A 340 1.13 1.73 21.39
N THR A 341 -0.05 1.16 21.29
CA THR A 341 -0.32 -0.06 20.52
C THR A 341 -0.99 0.33 19.20
N PRO A 342 -0.86 -0.49 18.15
CA PRO A 342 -1.56 -0.24 16.88
C PRO A 342 -3.06 -0.03 17.11
N THR A 343 -3.66 -0.85 17.98
CA THR A 343 -5.07 -0.73 18.35
C THR A 343 -5.38 0.61 19.01
N ASN A 344 -4.62 1.06 20.01
CA ASN A 344 -4.86 2.33 20.69
C ASN A 344 -4.70 3.54 19.75
N ILE A 345 -3.80 3.46 18.78
CA ILE A 345 -3.62 4.50 17.76
C ILE A 345 -4.83 4.55 16.82
N ILE A 346 -5.31 3.38 16.37
CA ILE A 346 -6.45 3.26 15.46
C ILE A 346 -7.77 3.65 16.13
N THR A 347 -7.99 3.24 17.39
CA THR A 347 -9.25 3.50 18.10
C THR A 347 -9.29 4.85 18.82
N GLY A 348 -8.14 5.52 18.94
CA GLY A 348 -8.03 6.83 19.57
C GLY A 348 -8.26 7.99 18.60
N ASN A 349 -8.28 9.21 19.15
CA ASN A 349 -8.46 10.44 18.34
C ASN A 349 -7.15 10.94 17.70
N LEU A 350 -6.01 10.27 17.93
CA LEU A 350 -4.69 10.75 17.50
C LEU A 350 -4.59 10.88 15.98
N ILE A 351 -5.14 9.94 15.21
CA ILE A 351 -5.14 10.01 13.75
C ILE A 351 -5.86 11.28 13.28
N LYS A 352 -7.06 11.52 13.80
CA LYS A 352 -7.85 12.72 13.50
C LYS A 352 -7.14 14.01 13.91
N THR A 353 -6.51 14.04 15.08
CA THR A 353 -5.77 15.21 15.55
C THR A 353 -4.56 15.53 14.69
N TYR A 354 -3.81 14.53 14.24
CA TYR A 354 -2.57 14.72 13.49
C TYR A 354 -2.76 14.89 12.00
N PHE A 355 -3.66 14.10 11.41
CA PHE A 355 -3.83 14.01 9.96
C PHE A 355 -5.16 14.60 9.49
N GLY A 356 -6.09 14.92 10.40
CA GLY A 356 -7.42 15.43 10.05
C GLY A 356 -8.39 14.37 9.54
N THR A 357 -7.98 13.09 9.51
CA THR A 357 -8.77 11.96 8.98
C THR A 357 -9.16 11.00 10.09
N ASP A 358 -10.23 10.23 9.89
CA ASP A 358 -10.67 9.26 10.90
C ASP A 358 -9.98 7.90 10.71
N TYR A 359 -9.53 7.60 9.48
CA TYR A 359 -8.91 6.32 9.14
C TYR A 359 -7.50 6.49 8.53
N LEU A 360 -6.62 5.52 8.79
CA LEU A 360 -5.27 5.49 8.19
C LEU A 360 -5.30 5.31 6.68
N SER A 361 -6.28 4.58 6.16
CA SER A 361 -6.49 4.38 4.73
C SER A 361 -6.84 5.68 3.99
N GLU A 362 -7.42 6.67 4.68
CA GLU A 362 -7.71 7.99 4.12
C GLU A 362 -6.44 8.86 4.03
N ILE A 363 -5.42 8.58 4.85
CA ILE A 363 -4.13 9.27 4.75
C ILE A 363 -3.41 8.82 3.49
N HIS A 364 -3.33 7.51 3.28
CA HIS A 364 -2.65 6.91 2.14
C HIS A 364 -3.02 5.44 1.93
N ALA A 365 -3.13 5.01 0.68
CA ALA A 365 -3.52 3.65 0.32
C ALA A 365 -2.57 2.57 0.89
N SER A 366 -1.26 2.85 0.99
CA SER A 366 -0.30 1.90 1.58
C SER A 366 -0.44 1.70 3.09
N LEU A 367 -1.25 2.52 3.78
CA LEU A 367 -1.58 2.38 5.19
C LEU A 367 -2.89 1.59 5.42
N ASN A 368 -3.56 1.13 4.36
CA ASN A 368 -4.69 0.20 4.49
C ASN A 368 -4.25 -1.14 5.14
N ASN A 369 -2.96 -1.48 5.05
CA ASN A 369 -2.40 -2.61 5.76
C ASN A 369 -1.94 -2.23 7.18
N ASN A 370 -2.70 -2.66 8.19
CA ASN A 370 -2.38 -2.46 9.61
C ASN A 370 -1.02 -3.05 10.04
N ASP A 371 -0.45 -3.99 9.29
CA ASP A 371 0.89 -4.51 9.57
C ASP A 371 1.98 -3.44 9.42
N HIS A 372 1.78 -2.43 8.55
CA HIS A 372 2.71 -1.31 8.43
C HIS A 372 2.70 -0.45 9.70
N LEU A 373 1.51 -0.11 10.21
CA LEU A 373 1.39 0.60 11.49
C LEU A 373 2.05 -0.20 12.61
N ARG A 374 1.76 -1.52 12.68
CA ARG A 374 2.36 -2.41 13.67
C ARG A 374 3.87 -2.43 13.60
N TYR A 375 4.45 -2.50 12.40
CA TYR A 375 5.89 -2.44 12.20
C TYR A 375 6.48 -1.13 12.75
N TYR A 376 5.87 0.03 12.45
CA TYR A 376 6.36 1.32 12.94
C TYR A 376 6.24 1.44 14.45
N VAL A 377 5.13 1.00 15.03
CA VAL A 377 4.92 0.95 16.48
C VAL A 377 5.95 0.07 17.15
N ASP A 378 6.14 -1.17 16.66
CA ASP A 378 7.12 -2.12 17.21
C ASP A 378 8.56 -1.56 17.10
N LYS A 379 8.88 -0.86 16.01
CA LYS A 379 10.18 -0.21 15.82
C LYS A 379 10.41 0.88 16.86
N ILE A 380 9.46 1.81 17.02
CA ILE A 380 9.58 2.91 17.98
C ILE A 380 9.57 2.38 19.42
N GLN A 381 8.74 1.39 19.73
CA GLN A 381 8.75 0.75 21.06
C GLN A 381 10.12 0.16 21.40
N LYS A 382 10.85 -0.42 20.44
CA LYS A 382 12.22 -0.90 20.66
C LYS A 382 13.22 0.23 20.88
N GLU A 383 13.01 1.39 20.26
CA GLU A 383 13.85 2.58 20.46
C GLU A 383 13.60 3.22 21.83
N VAL A 384 12.33 3.40 22.20
CA VAL A 384 11.91 4.00 23.48
C VAL A 384 12.16 3.04 24.66
N HIS A 385 11.98 1.74 24.45
CA HIS A 385 12.19 0.69 25.46
C HIS A 385 13.17 -0.39 24.94
N PRO A 386 14.49 -0.11 24.92
CA PRO A 386 15.49 -1.04 24.39
C PRO A 386 15.54 -2.40 25.10
N HIS A 387 15.13 -2.44 26.37
CA HIS A 387 15.08 -3.64 27.21
C HIS A 387 13.65 -4.21 27.33
N GLY A 388 12.75 -3.74 26.48
CA GLY A 388 11.31 -4.01 26.53
C GLY A 388 10.62 -3.34 27.72
N GLN A 389 9.33 -3.65 27.87
CA GLN A 389 8.49 -3.20 28.99
C GLN A 389 8.25 -4.31 30.03
N GLY A 390 8.85 -5.49 29.82
CA GLY A 390 8.79 -6.61 30.77
C GLY A 390 9.69 -6.41 31.98
N LEU A 391 9.88 -7.48 32.79
CA LEU A 391 10.68 -7.44 34.01
C LEU A 391 12.09 -6.88 33.79
N LEU A 392 12.75 -7.26 32.69
CA LEU A 392 14.09 -6.78 32.35
C LEU A 392 14.12 -5.27 32.06
N GLY A 393 13.07 -4.74 31.44
CA GLY A 393 12.88 -3.30 31.23
C GLY A 393 12.69 -2.54 32.54
N VAL A 394 11.95 -3.14 33.49
CA VAL A 394 11.79 -2.58 34.83
C VAL A 394 13.13 -2.53 35.57
N VAL A 395 13.92 -3.61 35.52
CA VAL A 395 15.27 -3.67 36.13
C VAL A 395 16.23 -2.66 35.50
N TYR A 396 16.19 -2.48 34.17
CA TYR A 396 17.00 -1.49 33.47
C TYR A 396 16.63 -0.04 33.82
N ASN A 397 15.32 0.27 33.90
CA ASN A 397 14.87 1.59 34.32
C ASN A 397 15.20 1.85 35.80
N TYR A 398 15.10 0.82 36.64
CA TYR A 398 15.49 0.85 38.05
C TYR A 398 16.97 1.23 38.21
N SER A 399 17.87 0.61 37.46
CA SER A 399 19.31 0.91 37.53
C SER A 399 19.67 2.32 37.03
N ARG A 400 18.85 2.93 36.16
CA ARG A 400 19.04 4.30 35.66
C ARG A 400 18.41 5.40 36.52
N ASN A 401 17.36 5.10 37.30
CA ASN A 401 16.56 6.11 38.05
C ASN A 401 16.53 5.84 39.56
N ILE A 402 17.66 5.42 40.14
CA ILE A 402 17.81 5.11 41.58
C ILE A 402 17.27 6.22 42.51
N ASN A 403 17.33 7.49 42.08
CA ASN A 403 16.97 8.65 42.91
C ASN A 403 15.49 9.08 42.82
N ASN A 404 14.68 8.56 41.89
CA ASN A 404 13.28 9.00 41.65
C ASN A 404 12.27 7.82 41.60
N PHE A 405 12.53 6.79 42.41
CA PHE A 405 11.84 5.51 42.41
C PHE A 405 10.32 5.58 42.68
N CYS A 406 9.88 6.47 43.58
CA CYS A 406 8.49 6.55 44.04
C CYS A 406 7.48 6.92 42.94
N ASP A 407 7.88 7.72 41.95
CA ASP A 407 6.97 8.17 40.89
C ASP A 407 6.86 7.16 39.73
N TYR A 408 7.85 6.27 39.58
CA TYR A 408 7.84 5.20 38.58
C TYR A 408 6.94 4.02 39.02
N VAL A 409 7.05 3.59 40.29
CA VAL A 409 6.24 2.48 40.83
C VAL A 409 4.75 2.84 40.90
N LYS A 410 4.40 4.11 41.17
CA LYS A 410 3.01 4.59 41.15
C LYS A 410 2.36 4.49 39.76
N ARG A 411 3.13 4.56 38.66
CA ARG A 411 2.61 4.40 37.29
C ARG A 411 2.34 2.95 36.91
N LEU A 412 3.16 2.00 37.37
CA LEU A 412 2.99 0.57 37.09
C LEU A 412 1.91 -0.11 37.96
N GLY A 413 1.54 0.52 39.10
CA GLY A 413 0.62 -0.02 40.11
C GLY A 413 -0.87 -0.15 39.73
N LYS A 414 -1.25 -0.14 38.45
CA LYS A 414 -2.65 -0.43 38.05
C LYS A 414 -2.94 -1.92 37.84
N ASN A 415 -1.93 -2.80 37.87
CA ASN A 415 -2.11 -4.25 37.77
C ASN A 415 -1.79 -4.93 39.12
N LYS A 416 -2.84 -5.32 39.87
CA LYS A 416 -2.73 -5.86 41.24
C LYS A 416 -1.82 -7.09 41.38
N SER A 417 -1.63 -7.87 40.31
CA SER A 417 -0.77 -9.05 40.31
C SER A 417 0.73 -8.74 40.38
N PHE A 418 1.16 -7.54 39.93
CA PHE A 418 2.57 -7.16 39.89
C PHE A 418 3.10 -6.75 41.28
N LEU A 419 2.23 -6.16 42.13
CA LEU A 419 2.61 -5.72 43.48
C LEU A 419 3.03 -6.89 44.39
N TYR A 420 2.39 -8.05 44.23
CA TYR A 420 2.65 -9.23 45.07
C TYR A 420 4.01 -9.86 44.74
N PHE A 421 4.40 -9.86 43.46
CA PHE A 421 5.71 -10.37 43.03
C PHE A 421 6.84 -9.40 43.39
N PHE A 422 6.58 -8.09 43.36
CA PHE A 422 7.59 -7.07 43.65
C PHE A 422 7.99 -7.01 45.14
N ASN A 423 7.03 -7.22 46.05
CA ASN A 423 7.32 -7.32 47.49
C ASN A 423 8.19 -8.54 47.83
N ILE A 424 8.09 -9.63 47.05
CA ILE A 424 8.92 -10.82 47.24
C ILE A 424 10.37 -10.54 46.84
N ILE A 425 10.61 -9.80 45.75
CA ILE A 425 11.98 -9.47 45.28
C ILE A 425 12.68 -8.49 46.24
N ILE A 426 11.97 -7.49 46.77
CA ILE A 426 12.53 -6.55 47.77
C ILE A 426 12.84 -7.25 49.11
N SER A 427 12.20 -8.40 49.40
CA SER A 427 12.49 -9.16 50.62
C SER A 427 13.69 -10.11 50.49
N ILE A 428 14.27 -10.23 49.29
CA ILE A 428 15.35 -11.16 48.95
C ILE A 428 16.70 -10.43 48.71
N PHE A 429 16.70 -9.10 48.65
CA PHE A 429 17.88 -8.23 48.69
C PHE A 429 17.84 -7.36 49.94
#